data_AF-A0A0G4GEN1-F1
#
_entry.id   AF-A0A0G4GEN1-F1
#
_cell.length_a   1.000
_cell.length_b   1.000
_cell.length_c   1.000
_cell.angle_alpha   90.00
_cell.angle_beta   90.00
_cell.angle_gamma   90.00
#
_symmetry.space_group_name_H-M   'P 1'
#
loop_
_entity.id
_entity.type
_entity.pdbx_description
1 polymer ?
#
loop_
_entity_poly.entity_id
_entity_poly.type
_entity_poly.pdbx_seq_one_letter_code
_entity_poly.pdbx_strand_id
1 'polypeptide(L)'
;MLPHVALAALLLSTATGARLRSAAFHLPPVTADASALTPPAIVQPRVLPIVAPADAADLITALEKEDLGDPRDRELSLLRSSGVIGDVVPDLDKETFIKISYPRNVEVEFGNTLTLDETKQRPSIIIGDMPRPDARYILAMVDPDAPSRQAPTEGQFLHWLVASDSIELKDPTTLVPYFGPGAPPKTGMHRYCFLLYRQEASAKTPTAPLDRPRFKVASWADKNDLKLIGANFFYAQNSVQ
;
A
#
# COMPACT_ATOMS: atom_id res chain seq x y z
N MET A 1 20.23 -53.63 30.26
CA MET A 1 21.71 -53.65 30.25
C MET A 1 22.22 -52.24 30.01
N LEU A 2 23.16 -51.79 30.85
CA LEU A 2 24.04 -50.60 30.76
C LEU A 2 25.50 -51.15 30.75
N PRO A 3 26.59 -50.44 30.36
CA PRO A 3 27.01 -49.05 30.73
C PRO A 3 27.54 -48.24 29.49
N HIS A 4 28.38 -47.19 29.48
CA HIS A 4 29.11 -46.29 30.45
C HIS A 4 28.88 -44.82 29.98
N VAL A 5 28.95 -43.71 30.74
CA VAL A 5 29.88 -43.13 31.75
C VAL A 5 31.10 -42.36 31.18
N ALA A 6 31.03 -41.01 31.24
CA ALA A 6 32.08 -40.01 31.52
C ALA A 6 31.40 -38.61 31.46
N LEU A 7 31.40 -37.65 32.41
CA LEU A 7 32.09 -37.29 33.66
C LEU A 7 33.21 -36.21 33.54
N ALA A 8 32.98 -35.09 34.26
CA ALA A 8 33.91 -33.99 34.60
C ALA A 8 34.35 -33.03 33.45
N ALA A 9 34.71 -31.76 33.70
CA ALA A 9 35.08 -31.12 34.97
C ALA A 9 34.55 -29.68 35.17
N LEU A 10 34.57 -29.25 36.43
CA LEU A 10 34.16 -27.95 36.97
C LEU A 10 35.41 -27.09 37.29
N LEU A 11 35.42 -25.79 36.99
CA LEU A 11 36.29 -24.82 37.67
C LEU A 11 35.61 -23.44 37.82
N LEU A 12 35.32 -23.08 39.08
CA LEU A 12 35.18 -21.68 39.52
C LEU A 12 36.58 -21.10 39.79
N SER A 13 36.74 -19.79 39.62
CA SER A 13 37.82 -19.05 40.29
C SER A 13 37.43 -17.59 40.55
N THR A 14 37.77 -17.10 41.74
CA THR A 14 37.43 -15.77 42.26
C THR A 14 38.68 -15.09 42.84
N ALA A 15 39.01 -13.88 42.38
CA ALA A 15 39.83 -12.87 43.06
C ALA A 15 39.66 -11.55 42.27
N THR A 16 39.28 -10.38 42.81
CA THR A 16 39.66 -9.65 44.04
C THR A 16 41.00 -8.91 43.94
N GLY A 17 40.94 -7.67 43.42
CA GLY A 17 41.55 -6.47 44.02
C GLY A 17 43.07 -6.26 43.99
N ALA A 18 43.53 -5.23 43.26
CA ALA A 18 44.76 -4.48 43.54
C ALA A 18 44.61 -3.00 43.15
N ARG A 19 45.32 -2.09 43.85
CA ARG A 19 45.15 -0.63 43.75
C ARG A 19 46.20 0.08 42.87
N LEU A 20 45.74 1.16 42.23
CA LEU A 20 46.41 2.46 42.01
C LEU A 20 47.94 2.50 41.78
N ARG A 21 48.34 3.05 40.62
CA ARG A 21 49.36 4.12 40.56
C ARG A 21 48.94 5.23 39.61
N SER A 22 49.29 6.46 40.00
CA SER A 22 48.98 7.69 39.27
C SER A 22 49.96 7.91 38.12
N ALA A 23 49.47 8.36 36.98
CA ALA A 23 50.26 8.93 35.88
C ALA A 23 49.56 10.22 35.41
N ALA A 24 50.12 11.37 35.75
CA ALA A 24 49.60 12.66 35.32
C ALA A 24 49.93 12.88 33.84
N PHE A 25 48.92 12.87 32.97
CA PHE A 25 49.07 13.30 31.58
C PHE A 25 48.84 14.81 31.48
N HIS A 26 49.86 15.51 31.03
CA HIS A 26 49.86 16.95 30.80
C HIS A 26 49.10 17.27 29.51
N LEU A 27 48.00 18.02 29.61
CA LEU A 27 47.23 18.49 28.45
C LEU A 27 47.88 19.74 27.84
N PRO A 28 48.12 19.79 26.52
CA PRO A 28 48.45 21.04 25.84
C PRO A 28 47.22 21.95 25.75
N PRO A 29 47.39 23.28 25.66
CA PRO A 29 46.28 24.24 25.65
C PRO A 29 45.47 24.18 24.36
N VAL A 30 44.15 24.32 24.49
CA VAL A 30 43.21 24.45 23.38
C VAL A 30 43.34 25.83 22.74
N THR A 31 43.86 25.91 21.52
CA THR A 31 43.66 27.05 20.64
C THR A 31 42.34 26.89 19.90
N ALA A 32 41.35 27.69 20.27
CA ALA A 32 40.10 27.75 19.53
C ALA A 32 40.31 28.49 18.19
N ASP A 33 40.09 27.81 17.07
CA ASP A 33 39.83 28.45 15.80
C ASP A 33 38.31 28.42 15.54
N ALA A 34 37.71 29.60 15.43
CA ALA A 34 36.29 29.79 15.26
C ALA A 34 36.00 30.20 13.82
N SER A 35 35.82 29.23 12.93
CA SER A 35 35.30 29.49 11.58
C SER A 35 34.49 28.32 11.01
N ALA A 36 33.34 28.68 10.42
CA ALA A 36 32.53 27.87 9.51
C ALA A 36 31.95 26.52 10.02
N LEU A 37 30.95 26.60 10.90
CA LEU A 37 29.84 25.62 10.93
C LEU A 37 28.51 26.35 10.82
N THR A 38 27.98 26.47 9.61
CA THR A 38 26.59 26.87 9.36
C THR A 38 25.67 25.70 9.76
N PRO A 39 24.64 25.90 10.59
CA PRO A 39 23.70 24.82 10.91
C PRO A 39 22.89 24.44 9.66
N PRO A 40 22.54 23.14 9.48
CA PRO A 40 21.67 22.74 8.40
C PRO A 40 20.29 23.39 8.56
N ALA A 41 19.74 23.93 7.47
CA ALA A 41 18.44 24.56 7.48
C ALA A 41 17.35 23.55 7.86
N ILE A 42 16.57 23.87 8.89
CA ILE A 42 15.35 23.12 9.22
C ILE A 42 14.34 23.39 8.11
N VAL A 43 14.23 22.45 7.17
CA VAL A 43 13.20 22.48 6.13
C VAL A 43 11.85 22.27 6.81
N GLN A 44 11.08 23.35 6.95
CA GLN A 44 9.70 23.25 7.40
C GLN A 44 8.89 22.45 6.37
N PRO A 45 8.03 21.51 6.79
CA PRO A 45 7.17 20.79 5.85
C PRO A 45 6.23 21.78 5.18
N ARG A 46 6.43 21.99 3.87
CA ARG A 46 5.62 22.89 3.06
C ARG A 46 4.22 22.30 2.95
N VAL A 47 3.27 22.84 3.72
CA VAL A 47 1.85 22.56 3.53
C VAL A 47 1.46 23.01 2.12
N LEU A 48 1.23 22.05 1.23
CA LEU A 48 0.69 22.34 -0.09
C LEU A 48 -0.77 22.77 0.05
N PRO A 49 -1.21 23.84 -0.64
CA PRO A 49 -2.60 24.23 -0.62
C PRO A 49 -3.45 23.13 -1.27
N ILE A 50 -4.64 22.88 -0.72
CA ILE A 50 -5.63 21.98 -1.32
C ILE A 50 -6.19 22.67 -2.56
N VAL A 51 -5.64 22.35 -3.73
CA VAL A 51 -6.12 22.86 -5.03
C VAL A 51 -7.33 22.03 -5.47
N ALA A 52 -8.37 22.70 -6.00
CA ALA A 52 -9.59 22.05 -6.47
C ALA A 52 -9.32 21.18 -7.72
N PRO A 53 -10.09 20.09 -7.93
CA PRO A 53 -9.82 19.13 -9.00
C PRO A 53 -10.38 19.62 -10.34
N ALA A 54 -9.65 20.52 -11.01
CA ALA A 54 -9.87 20.86 -12.42
C ALA A 54 -8.88 20.11 -13.34
N ASP A 55 -7.62 19.99 -12.93
CA ASP A 55 -6.53 19.67 -13.85
C ASP A 55 -5.78 18.37 -13.47
N ALA A 56 -6.45 17.22 -13.61
CA ALA A 56 -5.77 15.91 -13.57
C ALA A 56 -4.66 15.81 -14.64
N ALA A 57 -4.82 16.51 -15.76
CA ALA A 57 -3.80 16.68 -16.79
C ALA A 57 -2.58 17.49 -16.32
N ASP A 58 -2.76 18.54 -15.51
CA ASP A 58 -1.64 19.29 -14.95
C ASP A 58 -0.89 18.50 -13.88
N LEU A 59 -1.57 17.61 -13.15
CA LEU A 59 -0.89 16.69 -12.23
C LEU A 59 0.03 15.72 -12.99
N ILE A 60 -0.42 15.18 -14.12
CA ILE A 60 0.40 14.33 -15.01
C ILE A 60 1.55 15.15 -15.59
N THR A 61 1.30 16.37 -16.09
CA THR A 61 2.32 17.26 -16.67
C THR A 61 3.33 17.77 -15.62
N ALA A 62 2.94 17.86 -14.35
CA ALA A 62 3.85 18.18 -13.24
C ALA A 62 4.71 16.97 -12.87
N LEU A 63 4.13 15.76 -12.81
CA LEU A 63 4.85 14.51 -12.57
C LEU A 63 5.82 14.14 -13.71
N GLU A 64 5.56 14.60 -14.93
CA GLU A 64 6.47 14.44 -16.08
C GLU A 64 7.67 15.40 -16.06
N LYS A 65 7.74 16.32 -15.09
CA LYS A 65 8.85 17.28 -14.92
C LYS A 65 9.73 17.01 -13.70
N GLU A 66 9.35 16.06 -12.84
CA GLU A 66 10.29 15.45 -11.89
C GLU A 66 10.88 14.18 -12.51
N ASP A 67 12.20 14.04 -12.41
CA ASP A 67 12.96 12.88 -12.89
C ASP A 67 12.72 11.67 -11.95
N LEU A 68 11.53 11.07 -12.09
CA LEU A 68 11.09 9.88 -11.36
C LEU A 68 11.83 8.65 -11.94
N GLY A 69 13.07 8.46 -11.48
CA GLY A 69 14.08 7.52 -12.02
C GLY A 69 13.76 6.02 -11.96
N ASP A 70 12.57 5.60 -11.52
CA ASP A 70 12.04 4.24 -11.65
C ASP A 70 10.53 4.32 -11.95
N PRO A 71 9.98 3.59 -12.94
CA PRO A 71 8.53 3.51 -13.17
C PRO A 71 7.71 3.15 -11.92
N ARG A 72 8.27 2.38 -10.97
CA ARG A 72 7.64 2.06 -9.68
C ARG A 72 7.43 3.29 -8.81
N ASP A 73 8.33 4.27 -8.88
CA ASP A 73 8.20 5.52 -8.14
C ASP A 73 7.08 6.38 -8.72
N ARG A 74 6.84 6.36 -10.05
CA ARG A 74 5.69 7.03 -10.68
C ARG A 74 4.36 6.44 -10.21
N GLU A 75 4.23 5.12 -10.22
CA GLU A 75 3.01 4.43 -9.77
C GLU A 75 2.71 4.70 -8.29
N LEU A 76 3.72 4.58 -7.42
CA LEU A 76 3.58 4.89 -5.98
C LEU A 76 3.27 6.37 -5.74
N SER A 77 3.83 7.28 -6.53
CA SER A 77 3.55 8.72 -6.45
C SER A 77 2.12 9.05 -6.85
N LEU A 78 1.58 8.39 -7.89
CA LEU A 78 0.18 8.52 -8.31
C LEU A 78 -0.79 7.96 -7.25
N LEU A 79 -0.47 6.83 -6.63
CA LEU A 79 -1.28 6.25 -5.55
C LEU A 79 -1.28 7.13 -4.28
N ARG A 80 -0.16 7.80 -3.97
CA ARG A 80 -0.06 8.75 -2.85
C ARG A 80 -0.76 10.08 -3.14
N SER A 81 -0.51 10.69 -4.29
CA SER A 81 -1.08 12.01 -4.65
C SER A 81 -2.59 11.98 -4.87
N SER A 82 -3.14 10.85 -5.31
CA SER A 82 -4.59 10.61 -5.39
C SER A 82 -5.25 10.29 -4.05
N GLY A 83 -4.46 9.98 -3.00
CA GLY A 83 -4.93 9.57 -1.67
C GLY A 83 -5.32 8.10 -1.55
N VAL A 84 -5.03 7.24 -2.54
CA VAL A 84 -5.27 5.78 -2.42
C VAL A 84 -4.40 5.22 -1.29
N ILE A 85 -3.10 5.55 -1.31
CA ILE A 85 -2.24 5.44 -0.14
C ILE A 85 -2.48 6.69 0.71
N GLY A 86 -2.91 6.52 1.96
CA GLY A 86 -3.39 7.58 2.84
C GLY A 86 -4.85 7.34 3.28
N ASP A 87 -5.81 7.50 2.36
CA ASP A 87 -7.24 7.42 2.68
C ASP A 87 -7.76 5.96 2.70
N VAL A 88 -7.19 5.09 1.85
CA VAL A 88 -7.72 3.74 1.62
C VAL A 88 -6.90 2.69 2.35
N VAL A 89 -5.58 2.74 2.14
CA VAL A 89 -4.56 1.88 2.76
C VAL A 89 -3.43 2.73 3.33
N PRO A 90 -2.78 2.33 4.45
CA PRO A 90 -1.76 3.16 5.10
C PRO A 90 -0.46 3.26 4.28
N ASP A 91 -0.04 2.18 3.64
CA ASP A 91 1.14 2.12 2.76
C ASP A 91 1.02 0.92 1.78
N LEU A 92 1.94 0.82 0.82
CA LEU A 92 2.04 -0.28 -0.14
C LEU A 92 3.50 -0.69 -0.34
N ASP A 93 3.84 -1.91 0.12
CA ASP A 93 5.07 -2.60 -0.25
C ASP A 93 4.88 -3.27 -1.63
N LYS A 94 5.16 -2.52 -2.70
CA LYS A 94 4.83 -2.92 -4.08
C LYS A 94 5.77 -4.03 -4.59
N GLU A 95 5.32 -5.27 -4.46
CA GLU A 95 6.01 -6.45 -5.01
C GLU A 95 5.69 -6.69 -6.50
N THR A 96 4.52 -6.26 -6.99
CA THR A 96 4.04 -6.59 -8.35
C THR A 96 3.21 -5.47 -8.99
N PHE A 97 2.78 -5.67 -10.24
CA PHE A 97 1.80 -4.83 -10.93
C PHE A 97 0.49 -5.61 -11.17
N ILE A 98 -0.61 -4.89 -11.37
CA ILE A 98 -1.92 -5.46 -11.68
C ILE A 98 -2.37 -4.86 -13.02
N LYS A 99 -2.45 -5.68 -14.07
CA LYS A 99 -3.15 -5.29 -15.30
C LYS A 99 -4.63 -5.57 -15.14
N ILE A 100 -5.45 -4.55 -15.33
CA ILE A 100 -6.91 -4.59 -15.24
C ILE A 100 -7.46 -4.13 -16.59
N SER A 101 -8.23 -4.99 -17.24
CA SER A 101 -8.81 -4.70 -18.57
C SER A 101 -10.31 -4.94 -18.55
N TYR A 102 -11.07 -3.87 -18.67
CA TYR A 102 -12.51 -3.91 -18.92
C TYR A 102 -12.80 -4.35 -20.37
N PRO A 103 -14.01 -4.88 -20.64
CA PRO A 103 -14.41 -5.24 -22.01
C PRO A 103 -14.28 -4.07 -23.00
N ARG A 104 -14.02 -4.38 -24.27
CA ARG A 104 -13.63 -3.43 -25.34
C ARG A 104 -12.21 -2.85 -25.17
N ASN A 105 -11.32 -3.53 -24.44
CA ASN A 105 -9.92 -3.16 -24.23
C ASN A 105 -9.74 -1.81 -23.51
N VAL A 106 -10.63 -1.51 -22.55
CA VAL A 106 -10.51 -0.31 -21.71
C VAL A 106 -9.63 -0.68 -20.51
N GLU A 107 -8.42 -0.12 -20.44
CA GLU A 107 -7.45 -0.44 -19.38
C GLU A 107 -7.51 0.57 -18.22
N VAL A 108 -7.10 0.14 -17.02
CA VAL A 108 -7.00 1.00 -15.83
C VAL A 108 -5.54 1.41 -15.64
N GLU A 109 -5.30 2.72 -15.65
CA GLU A 109 -3.97 3.33 -15.69
C GLU A 109 -3.85 4.42 -14.62
N PHE A 110 -3.72 4.02 -13.34
CA PHE A 110 -3.33 4.86 -12.21
C PHE A 110 -3.97 6.26 -12.15
N GLY A 111 -5.30 6.32 -12.29
CA GLY A 111 -6.06 7.57 -12.24
C GLY A 111 -6.56 8.09 -13.58
N ASN A 112 -6.52 7.27 -14.64
CA ASN A 112 -7.32 7.54 -15.84
C ASN A 112 -8.84 7.56 -15.52
N THR A 113 -9.64 8.14 -16.41
CA THR A 113 -11.10 8.24 -16.23
C THR A 113 -11.81 7.24 -17.13
N LEU A 114 -12.71 6.44 -16.55
CA LEU A 114 -13.58 5.51 -17.27
C LEU A 114 -15.04 5.92 -17.08
N THR A 115 -15.90 5.61 -18.05
CA THR A 115 -17.34 5.82 -17.93
C THR A 115 -18.00 4.72 -17.10
N LEU A 116 -19.18 5.03 -16.54
CA LEU A 116 -20.04 4.02 -15.90
C LEU A 116 -20.52 2.95 -16.88
N ASP A 117 -20.48 3.17 -18.21
CA ASP A 117 -20.86 2.16 -19.21
C ASP A 117 -19.74 1.13 -19.45
N GLU A 118 -18.50 1.58 -19.59
CA GLU A 118 -17.33 0.73 -19.77
C GLU A 118 -17.10 -0.21 -18.59
N THR A 119 -17.53 0.22 -17.41
CA THR A 119 -17.30 -0.47 -16.14
C THR A 119 -18.50 -1.29 -15.64
N LYS A 120 -19.57 -1.42 -16.42
CA LYS A 120 -20.76 -2.25 -16.09
C LYS A 120 -20.44 -3.72 -15.85
N GLN A 121 -19.53 -4.28 -16.63
CA GLN A 121 -19.11 -5.68 -16.54
C GLN A 121 -17.78 -5.78 -15.79
N ARG A 122 -17.53 -6.90 -15.09
CA ARG A 122 -16.26 -7.11 -14.38
C ARG A 122 -15.07 -7.08 -15.37
N PRO A 123 -13.92 -6.52 -14.98
CA PRO A 123 -12.70 -6.60 -15.80
C PRO A 123 -12.07 -7.99 -15.72
N SER A 124 -11.19 -8.30 -16.67
CA SER A 124 -10.16 -9.33 -16.49
C SER A 124 -8.96 -8.74 -15.73
N ILE A 125 -8.24 -9.61 -15.01
CA ILE A 125 -7.14 -9.23 -14.12
C ILE A 125 -5.95 -10.14 -14.42
N ILE A 126 -4.75 -9.57 -14.54
CA ILE A 126 -3.49 -10.32 -14.62
C ILE A 126 -2.52 -9.72 -13.62
N ILE A 127 -1.99 -10.57 -12.74
CA ILE A 127 -0.94 -10.21 -11.77
C ILE A 127 0.43 -10.42 -12.43
N GLY A 128 1.31 -9.44 -12.31
CA GLY A 128 2.65 -9.44 -12.90
C GLY A 128 3.71 -10.29 -12.18
N ASP A 129 3.31 -11.19 -11.29
CA ASP A 129 4.22 -12.08 -10.54
C ASP A 129 4.29 -13.46 -11.20
N MET A 130 5.34 -14.23 -10.90
CA MET A 130 5.40 -15.64 -11.27
C MET A 130 4.40 -16.45 -10.44
N PRO A 131 3.80 -17.54 -10.96
CA PRO A 131 2.96 -18.42 -10.17
C PRO A 131 3.72 -18.98 -8.96
N ARG A 132 3.22 -18.71 -7.76
CA ARG A 132 3.75 -19.19 -6.48
C ARG A 132 2.83 -20.29 -5.94
N PRO A 133 3.27 -21.55 -5.85
CA PRO A 133 2.41 -22.67 -5.46
C PRO A 133 1.98 -22.64 -3.98
N ASP A 134 2.66 -21.80 -3.20
CA ASP A 134 2.46 -21.52 -1.78
C ASP A 134 1.64 -20.23 -1.52
N ALA A 135 1.23 -19.49 -2.55
CA ALA A 135 0.51 -18.23 -2.40
C ALA A 135 -0.95 -18.28 -2.90
N ARG A 136 -1.82 -17.59 -2.17
CA ARG A 136 -3.15 -17.19 -2.59
C ARG A 136 -3.20 -15.68 -2.81
N TYR A 137 -3.88 -15.27 -3.87
CA TYR A 137 -4.11 -13.87 -4.22
C TYR A 137 -5.54 -13.47 -3.87
N ILE A 138 -5.72 -12.32 -3.22
CA ILE A 138 -7.02 -11.75 -2.89
C ILE A 138 -7.09 -10.36 -3.51
N LEU A 139 -8.12 -10.12 -4.34
CA LEU A 139 -8.36 -8.83 -4.98
C LEU A 139 -9.61 -8.19 -4.37
N ALA A 140 -9.46 -6.97 -3.85
CA ALA A 140 -10.55 -6.11 -3.43
C ALA A 140 -10.69 -4.92 -4.39
N MET A 141 -11.92 -4.51 -4.68
CA MET A 141 -12.24 -3.25 -5.36
C MET A 141 -13.10 -2.40 -4.43
N VAL A 142 -12.63 -1.20 -4.08
CA VAL A 142 -13.32 -0.30 -3.13
C VAL A 142 -13.46 1.11 -3.67
N ASP A 143 -14.57 1.77 -3.31
CA ASP A 143 -14.80 3.21 -3.52
C ASP A 143 -14.74 3.92 -2.15
N PRO A 144 -13.69 4.71 -1.83
CA PRO A 144 -13.59 5.44 -0.57
C PRO A 144 -14.46 6.69 -0.52
N ASP A 145 -15.05 7.09 -1.64
CA ASP A 145 -15.71 8.37 -1.86
C ASP A 145 -17.23 8.25 -1.75
N ALA A 146 -17.80 7.17 -1.19
CA ALA A 146 -19.25 6.99 -1.09
C ALA A 146 -19.88 7.76 0.11
N PRO A 147 -20.99 8.49 -0.07
CA PRO A 147 -21.72 8.75 -1.32
C PRO A 147 -21.16 9.91 -2.16
N SER A 148 -20.30 10.78 -1.61
CA SER A 148 -19.48 11.72 -2.39
C SER A 148 -18.11 11.95 -1.72
N ARG A 149 -17.08 12.26 -2.51
CA ARG A 149 -15.71 12.51 -2.01
C ARG A 149 -15.64 13.66 -0.99
N GLN A 150 -16.55 14.63 -1.08
CA GLN A 150 -16.63 15.76 -0.15
C GLN A 150 -17.37 15.43 1.15
N ALA A 151 -18.18 14.36 1.17
CA ALA A 151 -18.94 13.91 2.34
C ALA A 151 -19.08 12.37 2.39
N PRO A 152 -17.98 11.61 2.55
CA PRO A 152 -17.97 10.15 2.42
C PRO A 152 -18.52 9.43 3.66
N THR A 153 -19.83 9.58 3.90
CA THR A 153 -20.55 9.05 5.08
C THR A 153 -20.85 7.54 5.01
N GLU A 154 -20.77 6.96 3.82
CA GLU A 154 -20.69 5.51 3.61
C GLU A 154 -19.24 5.02 3.57
N GLY A 155 -18.27 5.92 3.35
CA GLY A 155 -16.83 5.63 3.37
C GLY A 155 -16.45 4.65 2.27
N GLN A 156 -15.53 3.72 2.59
CA GLN A 156 -15.14 2.65 1.67
C GLN A 156 -16.32 1.70 1.39
N PHE A 157 -16.90 1.78 0.20
CA PHE A 157 -17.89 0.84 -0.32
C PHE A 157 -17.20 -0.31 -1.06
N LEU A 158 -17.47 -1.55 -0.68
CA LEU A 158 -16.90 -2.74 -1.31
C LEU A 158 -17.65 -3.10 -2.60
N HIS A 159 -17.00 -2.87 -3.74
CA HIS A 159 -17.53 -3.21 -5.07
C HIS A 159 -17.29 -4.68 -5.45
N TRP A 160 -16.12 -5.24 -5.13
CA TRP A 160 -15.76 -6.61 -5.52
C TRP A 160 -14.76 -7.21 -4.53
N LEU A 161 -14.89 -8.51 -4.23
CA LEU A 161 -13.91 -9.25 -3.43
C LEU A 161 -13.80 -10.70 -3.92
N VAL A 162 -12.60 -11.10 -4.34
CA VAL A 162 -12.34 -12.44 -4.87
C VAL A 162 -11.01 -13.00 -4.37
N ALA A 163 -10.90 -14.33 -4.35
CA ALA A 163 -9.66 -15.05 -4.03
C ALA A 163 -9.31 -16.06 -5.14
N SER A 164 -8.02 -16.20 -5.45
CA SER A 164 -7.54 -17.15 -6.46
C SER A 164 -6.13 -17.64 -6.12
N ASP A 165 -5.86 -18.92 -6.38
CA ASP A 165 -4.52 -19.51 -6.28
C ASP A 165 -3.78 -19.41 -7.66
N SER A 166 -4.27 -18.56 -8.57
CA SER A 166 -3.69 -18.29 -9.91
C SER A 166 -3.53 -16.80 -10.16
N ILE A 167 -2.47 -16.42 -10.89
CA ILE A 167 -2.15 -15.03 -11.27
C ILE A 167 -3.10 -14.42 -12.32
N GLU A 168 -3.86 -15.26 -13.04
CA GLU A 168 -4.73 -14.81 -14.13
C GLU A 168 -6.19 -14.55 -13.71
N LEU A 169 -6.56 -14.88 -12.47
CA LEU A 169 -7.90 -14.66 -11.88
C LEU A 169 -9.09 -14.99 -12.82
N LYS A 170 -8.96 -16.00 -13.69
CA LYS A 170 -9.98 -16.38 -14.68
C LYS A 170 -11.27 -16.83 -14.00
N ASP A 171 -11.13 -17.81 -13.11
CA ASP A 171 -12.21 -18.43 -12.33
C ASP A 171 -11.92 -18.32 -10.82
N PRO A 172 -11.98 -17.12 -10.22
CA PRO A 172 -11.63 -16.91 -8.84
C PRO A 172 -12.84 -17.23 -7.93
N THR A 173 -12.56 -17.70 -6.71
CA THR A 173 -13.59 -17.86 -5.67
C THR A 173 -14.15 -16.49 -5.32
N THR A 174 -15.44 -16.29 -5.55
CA THR A 174 -16.10 -15.01 -5.28
C THR A 174 -16.57 -14.94 -3.83
N LEU A 175 -16.03 -13.98 -3.07
CA LEU A 175 -16.45 -13.69 -1.70
C LEU A 175 -17.55 -12.61 -1.69
N VAL A 176 -17.37 -11.56 -2.48
CA VAL A 176 -18.40 -10.53 -2.72
C VAL A 176 -18.48 -10.29 -4.23
N PRO A 177 -19.65 -10.50 -4.88
CA PRO A 177 -19.77 -10.41 -6.33
C PRO A 177 -19.54 -8.99 -6.84
N TYR A 178 -19.07 -8.88 -8.08
CA TYR A 178 -18.80 -7.58 -8.72
C TYR A 178 -20.08 -6.72 -8.77
N PHE A 179 -19.97 -5.52 -8.23
CA PHE A 179 -20.95 -4.45 -8.39
C PHE A 179 -20.22 -3.29 -9.06
N GLY A 180 -20.66 -2.88 -10.25
CA GLY A 180 -19.95 -1.86 -11.03
C GLY A 180 -19.95 -0.48 -10.37
N PRO A 181 -19.09 0.45 -10.84
CA PRO A 181 -19.16 1.86 -10.52
C PRO A 181 -20.58 2.41 -10.63
N GLY A 182 -20.99 3.17 -9.61
CA GLY A 182 -22.36 3.60 -9.41
C GLY A 182 -22.48 4.99 -8.79
N ALA A 183 -21.45 5.83 -8.99
CA ALA A 183 -21.39 7.20 -8.49
C ALA A 183 -22.74 7.93 -8.68
N PRO A 184 -23.37 8.44 -7.61
CA PRO A 184 -24.66 9.11 -7.73
C PRO A 184 -24.58 10.39 -8.57
N PRO A 185 -25.71 10.91 -9.09
CA PRO A 185 -25.74 12.21 -9.71
C PRO A 185 -25.23 13.31 -8.76
N LYS A 186 -24.44 14.26 -9.29
CA LYS A 186 -23.96 15.45 -8.57
C LYS A 186 -22.97 15.19 -7.40
N THR A 187 -22.28 14.05 -7.41
CA THR A 187 -21.26 13.71 -6.39
C THR A 187 -19.81 13.86 -6.91
N GLY A 188 -19.64 14.25 -8.17
CA GLY A 188 -18.34 14.38 -8.82
C GLY A 188 -17.67 13.03 -9.11
N MET A 189 -16.34 13.06 -9.20
CA MET A 189 -15.50 11.88 -9.44
C MET A 189 -15.29 11.06 -8.16
N HIS A 190 -15.54 9.76 -8.25
CA HIS A 190 -15.22 8.75 -7.26
C HIS A 190 -13.98 7.95 -7.70
N ARG A 191 -13.12 7.59 -6.74
CA ARG A 191 -11.96 6.70 -6.95
C ARG A 191 -12.37 5.24 -6.84
N TYR A 192 -12.10 4.44 -7.86
CA TYR A 192 -12.33 2.99 -7.81
C TYR A 192 -10.98 2.28 -7.69
N CYS A 193 -10.66 1.83 -6.48
CA CYS A 193 -9.34 1.36 -6.08
C CYS A 193 -9.30 -0.17 -6.09
N PHE A 194 -8.46 -0.75 -6.94
CA PHE A 194 -8.11 -2.18 -6.91
C PHE A 194 -6.90 -2.38 -6.00
N LEU A 195 -7.04 -3.31 -5.05
CA LEU A 195 -6.05 -3.63 -4.04
C LEU A 195 -5.79 -5.14 -4.09
N LEU A 196 -4.54 -5.51 -4.41
CA LEU A 196 -4.09 -6.89 -4.48
C LEU A 196 -3.33 -7.26 -3.21
N TYR A 197 -3.80 -8.32 -2.56
CA TYR A 197 -3.20 -8.92 -1.40
C TYR A 197 -2.66 -10.31 -1.70
N ARG A 198 -1.61 -10.70 -0.97
CA ARG A 198 -1.04 -12.05 -0.93
C ARG A 198 -1.27 -12.65 0.47
N GLN A 199 -1.61 -13.94 0.48
CA GLN A 199 -1.79 -14.75 1.67
C GLN A 199 -1.06 -16.09 1.45
N GLU A 200 -0.59 -16.73 2.51
CA GLU A 200 -0.12 -18.13 2.45
C GLU A 200 -1.28 -19.05 2.02
N ALA A 201 -1.05 -19.95 1.06
CA ALA A 201 -2.10 -20.84 0.53
C ALA A 201 -2.68 -21.79 1.59
N SER A 202 -1.89 -22.11 2.62
CA SER A 202 -2.28 -22.90 3.80
C SER A 202 -3.16 -22.13 4.80
N ALA A 203 -3.20 -20.80 4.71
CA ALA A 203 -4.06 -19.99 5.56
C ALA A 203 -5.54 -20.16 5.17
N LYS A 204 -6.41 -19.90 6.14
CA LYS A 204 -7.85 -19.94 5.95
C LYS A 204 -8.29 -18.85 4.97
N THR A 205 -9.02 -19.23 3.93
CA THR A 205 -9.66 -18.28 3.01
C THR A 205 -10.51 -17.27 3.79
N PRO A 206 -10.32 -15.95 3.56
CA PRO A 206 -11.09 -14.92 4.25
C PRO A 206 -12.60 -15.10 4.06
N THR A 207 -13.38 -14.83 5.11
CA THR A 207 -14.83 -14.77 5.01
C THR A 207 -15.26 -13.43 4.42
N ALA A 208 -16.29 -13.45 3.55
CA ALA A 208 -16.92 -12.24 3.05
C ALA A 208 -17.41 -11.35 4.23
N PRO A 209 -17.26 -10.02 4.14
CA PRO A 209 -17.92 -9.11 5.08
C PRO A 209 -19.44 -9.17 4.94
N LEU A 210 -20.16 -8.82 5.99
CA LEU A 210 -21.63 -8.80 6.01
C LEU A 210 -22.21 -7.73 5.07
N ASP A 211 -21.59 -6.55 5.07
CA ASP A 211 -22.06 -5.35 4.39
C ASP A 211 -20.99 -4.78 3.45
N ARG A 212 -21.41 -4.04 2.43
CA ARG A 212 -20.53 -3.32 1.50
C ARG A 212 -20.13 -1.92 1.98
N PRO A 213 -21.02 -1.08 2.52
CA PRO A 213 -20.65 0.24 3.03
C PRO A 213 -19.74 0.14 4.26
N ARG A 214 -18.92 1.17 4.48
CA ARG A 214 -18.01 1.33 5.64
C ARG A 214 -17.01 0.18 5.79
N PHE A 215 -16.70 -0.52 4.70
CA PHE A 215 -15.77 -1.63 4.64
C PHE A 215 -14.32 -1.13 4.73
N LYS A 216 -13.77 -1.09 5.94
CA LYS A 216 -12.36 -0.69 6.17
C LYS A 216 -11.41 -1.78 5.67
N VAL A 217 -10.95 -1.69 4.42
CA VAL A 217 -10.21 -2.76 3.75
C VAL A 217 -8.90 -3.10 4.46
N ALA A 218 -8.12 -2.10 4.90
CA ALA A 218 -6.88 -2.32 5.65
C ALA A 218 -7.13 -3.11 6.96
N SER A 219 -8.08 -2.65 7.78
CA SER A 219 -8.46 -3.35 9.03
C SER A 219 -9.13 -4.71 8.82
N TRP A 220 -9.59 -5.02 7.61
CA TRP A 220 -10.04 -6.35 7.24
C TRP A 220 -8.88 -7.23 6.77
N ALA A 221 -7.93 -6.67 6.02
CA ALA A 221 -6.70 -7.33 5.59
C ALA A 221 -5.83 -7.77 6.78
N ASP A 222 -5.61 -6.88 7.75
CA ASP A 222 -4.88 -7.15 8.98
C ASP A 222 -5.46 -8.35 9.76
N LYS A 223 -6.79 -8.47 9.80
CA LYS A 223 -7.51 -9.55 10.51
C LYS A 223 -7.48 -10.90 9.80
N ASN A 224 -7.01 -10.95 8.56
CA ASN A 224 -6.95 -12.16 7.74
C ASN A 224 -5.50 -12.47 7.31
N ASP A 225 -4.51 -11.85 7.96
CA ASP A 225 -3.07 -12.02 7.70
C ASP A 225 -2.69 -11.78 6.23
N LEU A 226 -3.26 -10.73 5.63
CA LEU A 226 -3.08 -10.38 4.22
C LEU A 226 -2.01 -9.30 4.03
N LYS A 227 -0.98 -9.57 3.21
CA LYS A 227 -0.01 -8.55 2.79
C LYS A 227 -0.50 -7.84 1.54
N LEU A 228 -0.63 -6.52 1.55
CA LEU A 228 -0.87 -5.73 0.33
C LEU A 228 0.41 -5.70 -0.53
N ILE A 229 0.32 -6.12 -1.79
CA ILE A 229 1.47 -6.29 -2.71
C ILE A 229 1.35 -5.53 -4.04
N GLY A 230 0.16 -4.99 -4.34
CA GLY A 230 -0.06 -4.16 -5.51
C GLY A 230 -1.36 -3.36 -5.39
N ALA A 231 -1.45 -2.24 -6.11
CA ALA A 231 -2.67 -1.46 -6.25
C ALA A 231 -2.70 -0.76 -7.61
N ASN A 232 -3.90 -0.42 -8.08
CA ASN A 232 -4.15 0.42 -9.25
C ASN A 232 -5.56 1.01 -9.11
N PHE A 233 -5.89 2.10 -9.80
CA PHE A 233 -7.18 2.78 -9.63
C PHE A 233 -7.58 3.59 -10.86
N PHE A 234 -8.86 3.92 -10.96
CA PHE A 234 -9.40 4.89 -11.93
C PHE A 234 -10.42 5.81 -11.28
N TYR A 235 -10.80 6.89 -11.99
CA TYR A 235 -11.93 7.73 -11.64
C TYR A 235 -13.15 7.42 -12.51
N ALA A 236 -14.34 7.47 -11.92
CA ALA A 236 -15.59 7.56 -12.67
C ALA A 236 -16.61 8.46 -11.96
N GLN A 237 -17.49 9.07 -12.74
CA GLN A 237 -18.58 9.91 -12.26
C GLN A 237 -19.87 9.64 -13.03
N ASN A 238 -20.98 10.08 -12.47
CA ASN A 238 -22.24 10.14 -13.19
C ASN A 238 -22.16 11.13 -14.37
N SER A 239 -22.90 10.88 -15.46
CA SER A 239 -23.04 11.86 -16.55
C SER A 239 -23.88 13.08 -16.15
N VAL A 240 -24.68 12.97 -15.08
CA VAL A 240 -25.42 14.07 -14.47
C VAL A 240 -24.65 14.64 -13.29
N GLN A 241 -24.24 15.91 -13.40
CA GLN A 241 -23.59 16.70 -12.36
C GLN A 241 -24.45 17.91 -11.95
#